data_AF-A0A2D7DIM4-F1
#
_entry.id   AF-A0A2D7DIM4-F1
#
_cell.length_a   1.000
_cell.length_b   1.000
_cell.length_c   1.000
_cell.angle_alpha   90.00
_cell.angle_beta   90.00
_cell.angle_gamma   90.00
#
_symmetry.space_group_name_H-M   'P 1'
#
loop_
_entity.id
_entity.type
_entity.pdbx_description
1 polymer ?
#
loop_
_entity_poly.entity_id
_entity_poly.type
_entity_poly.pdbx_seq_one_letter_code
_entity_poly.pdbx_strand_id
1 'polypeptide(L)'
;MLVIGASAALAQSTPASTADIQSSYEAKGINYEQVRSMVQTVTGQSLETDDAVMADFLRTISSFQAAESPVPMSDEWLNHWSNDYSITNEQAQDLYKVALRFGLQRR
;
A
#
# COMPACT_ATOMS: atom_id res chain seq x y z
N MET A 1 -45.96 -4.83 -13.58
CA MET A 1 -44.56 -5.14 -13.93
C MET A 1 -43.71 -4.01 -13.36
N LEU A 2 -43.12 -4.19 -12.17
CA LEU A 2 -42.35 -3.15 -11.49
C LEU A 2 -40.89 -3.26 -11.94
N VAL A 3 -40.44 -2.32 -12.77
CA VAL A 3 -39.02 -2.21 -13.17
C VAL A 3 -38.28 -1.50 -12.04
N ILE A 4 -37.57 -2.28 -11.21
CA ILE A 4 -36.59 -1.73 -10.26
C ILE A 4 -35.29 -1.54 -11.04
N GLY A 5 -35.13 -0.34 -11.61
CA GLY A 5 -33.83 0.14 -12.06
C GLY A 5 -33.00 0.52 -10.84
N ALA A 6 -32.25 -0.44 -10.31
CA ALA A 6 -31.17 -0.13 -9.39
C ALA A 6 -29.98 0.37 -10.22
N SER A 7 -29.87 1.69 -10.34
CA SER A 7 -28.64 2.36 -10.74
C SER A 7 -27.53 1.88 -9.80
N ALA A 8 -26.69 0.96 -10.27
CA ALA A 8 -25.47 0.62 -9.59
C ALA A 8 -24.63 1.89 -9.54
N ALA A 9 -24.55 2.47 -8.34
CA ALA A 9 -23.71 3.62 -8.07
C ALA A 9 -22.32 3.34 -8.62
N LEU A 10 -21.88 4.20 -9.54
CA LEU A 10 -20.48 4.37 -9.86
C LEU A 10 -19.74 4.49 -8.53
N ALA A 11 -19.00 3.46 -8.17
CA ALA A 11 -18.04 3.49 -7.08
C ALA A 11 -16.92 4.46 -7.49
N GLN A 12 -17.23 5.76 -7.43
CA GLN A 12 -16.23 6.81 -7.40
C GLN A 12 -15.45 6.54 -6.13
N SER A 13 -14.20 6.12 -6.31
CA SER A 13 -13.23 5.92 -5.26
C SER A 13 -13.20 7.19 -4.40
N THR A 14 -13.92 7.18 -3.29
CA THR A 14 -13.79 8.16 -2.25
C THR A 14 -12.30 8.23 -1.91
N PRO A 15 -11.69 9.42 -1.76
CA PRO A 15 -10.35 9.49 -1.21
C PRO A 15 -10.39 8.71 0.10
N ALA A 16 -9.67 7.59 0.15
CA ALA A 16 -9.69 6.70 1.30
C ALA A 16 -9.20 7.53 2.49
N SER A 17 -10.09 7.81 3.45
CA SER A 17 -9.69 8.54 4.65
C SER A 17 -8.72 7.66 5.45
N THR A 18 -7.85 8.23 6.29
CA THR A 18 -6.92 7.46 7.14
C THR A 18 -7.61 6.26 7.83
N ALA A 19 -8.84 6.43 8.30
CA ALA A 19 -9.64 5.39 8.93
C ALA A 19 -10.00 4.22 7.98
N ASP A 20 -10.26 4.51 6.70
CA ASP A 20 -10.54 3.50 5.68
C ASP A 20 -9.28 2.72 5.31
N ILE A 21 -8.14 3.43 5.24
CA ILE A 21 -6.83 2.84 4.98
C ILE A 21 -6.46 1.91 6.13
N GLN A 22 -6.53 2.39 7.37
CA GLN A 22 -6.27 1.59 8.56
C GLN A 22 -7.14 0.33 8.60
N SER A 23 -8.44 0.47 8.38
CA SER A 23 -9.37 -0.67 8.34
C SER A 23 -8.99 -1.69 7.25
N SER A 24 -8.45 -1.23 6.12
CA SER A 24 -8.00 -2.08 5.03
C SER A 24 -6.71 -2.84 5.35
N TYR A 25 -5.81 -2.25 6.15
CA TYR A 25 -4.66 -2.96 6.73
C TYR A 25 -5.12 -4.04 7.73
N GLU A 26 -6.02 -3.69 8.64
CA GLU A 26 -6.54 -4.60 9.66
C GLU A 26 -7.33 -5.78 9.06
N ALA A 27 -8.12 -5.52 8.01
CA ALA A 27 -8.80 -6.57 7.23
C ALA A 27 -7.83 -7.57 6.59
N LYS A 28 -6.55 -7.16 6.43
CA LYS A 28 -5.48 -8.03 5.95
C LYS A 28 -4.69 -8.72 7.06
N GLY A 29 -5.02 -8.47 8.32
CA GLY A 29 -4.26 -8.94 9.48
C GLY A 29 -2.95 -8.19 9.67
N ILE A 30 -2.82 -6.99 9.09
CA ILE A 30 -1.60 -6.17 9.14
C ILE A 30 -1.85 -5.00 10.07
N ASN A 31 -0.91 -4.72 10.96
CA ASN A 31 -0.99 -3.60 11.88
C ASN A 31 -0.57 -2.29 11.17
N TYR A 32 -1.52 -1.37 10.99
CA TYR A 32 -1.28 -0.08 10.31
C TYR A 32 -0.16 0.75 10.97
N GLU A 33 -0.19 0.89 12.29
CA GLU A 33 0.82 1.66 13.04
C GLU A 33 2.22 1.05 12.93
N GLN A 34 2.30 -0.28 12.91
CA GLN A 34 3.57 -0.99 12.69
C GLN A 34 4.12 -0.70 11.29
N VAL A 35 3.29 -0.80 10.24
CA VAL A 35 3.71 -0.49 8.87
C VAL A 35 4.15 0.96 8.76
N ARG A 36 3.36 1.90 9.29
CA ARG A 36 3.66 3.32 9.30
C ARG A 36 5.01 3.61 9.97
N SER A 37 5.25 3.01 11.14
CA SER A 37 6.51 3.13 11.86
C SER A 37 7.70 2.58 11.06
N MET A 38 7.53 1.44 10.37
CA MET A 38 8.57 0.87 9.51
C MET A 38 8.86 1.76 8.31
N VAL A 39 7.83 2.31 7.65
CA VAL A 39 7.98 3.24 6.53
C VAL A 39 8.76 4.48 6.98
N GLN A 40 8.38 5.10 8.09
CA GLN A 40 9.08 6.26 8.66
C GLN A 40 10.54 5.96 9.01
N THR A 41 10.81 4.76 9.53
CA THR A 41 12.17 4.33 9.89
C THR A 41 13.03 4.16 8.64
N VAL A 42 12.49 3.52 7.60
CA VAL A 42 13.20 3.29 6.33
C VAL A 42 13.48 4.60 5.62
N THR A 43 12.50 5.49 5.56
CA THR A 43 12.68 6.78 4.89
C THR A 43 13.44 7.78 5.76
N GLY A 44 13.79 7.46 7.00
CA GLY A 44 14.51 8.38 7.88
C GLY A 44 13.81 9.72 8.06
N GLN A 45 12.47 9.73 8.04
CA GLN A 45 11.62 10.93 8.05
C GLN A 45 11.74 11.83 6.81
N SER A 46 12.45 11.42 5.75
CA SER A 46 12.51 12.18 4.49
C SER A 46 11.20 12.12 3.70
N LEU A 47 10.38 11.11 3.96
CA LEU A 47 9.05 10.95 3.39
C LEU A 47 7.99 11.20 4.46
N GLU A 48 7.10 12.16 4.21
CA GLU A 48 5.90 12.33 5.02
C GLU A 48 4.98 11.12 4.80
N THR A 49 4.74 10.35 5.86
CA THR A 49 3.91 9.14 5.80
C THR A 49 2.45 9.52 5.91
N ASP A 50 1.95 10.14 4.85
CA ASP A 50 0.58 10.57 4.67
C ASP A 50 -0.33 9.41 4.21
N ASP A 51 -1.62 9.70 4.09
CA ASP A 51 -2.63 8.73 3.65
C ASP A 51 -2.32 8.20 2.24
N ALA A 52 -1.76 9.04 1.35
CA ALA A 52 -1.46 8.64 -0.02
C ALA A 52 -0.33 7.59 -0.06
N VAL A 53 0.76 7.83 0.66
CA VAL A 53 1.86 6.87 0.82
C VAL A 53 1.34 5.56 1.40
N MET A 54 0.55 5.63 2.47
CA MET A 54 0.04 4.43 3.14
C MET A 54 -0.97 3.64 2.29
N ALA A 55 -1.79 4.32 1.49
CA ALA A 55 -2.70 3.68 0.55
C ALA A 55 -1.94 2.98 -0.60
N ASP A 56 -0.91 3.62 -1.14
CA ASP A 56 -0.11 3.02 -2.21
C ASP A 56 0.75 1.85 -1.70
N PHE A 57 1.26 1.96 -0.47
CA PHE A 57 1.96 0.87 0.20
C PHE A 57 1.05 -0.34 0.42
N LEU A 58 -0.21 -0.11 0.81
CA LEU A 58 -1.22 -1.15 0.95
C LEU A 58 -1.55 -1.83 -0.39
N ARG A 59 -1.63 -1.05 -1.47
CA ARG A 59 -1.82 -1.56 -2.83
C ARG A 59 -0.67 -2.49 -3.23
N THR A 60 0.55 -2.10 -2.89
CA THR A 60 1.77 -2.90 -3.12
C THR A 60 1.76 -4.20 -2.33
N ILE A 61 1.43 -4.16 -1.04
CA ILE A 61 1.26 -5.38 -0.22
C ILE A 61 0.19 -6.30 -0.84
N SER A 62 -0.90 -5.72 -1.33
CA SER A 62 -2.00 -6.48 -1.94
C SER A 62 -1.59 -7.18 -3.23
N SER A 63 -0.76 -6.54 -4.06
CA SER A 63 -0.25 -7.17 -5.29
C SER A 63 0.68 -8.35 -4.97
N PHE A 64 1.51 -8.23 -3.93
CA PHE A 64 2.37 -9.32 -3.47
C PHE A 64 1.58 -10.48 -2.84
N GLN A 65 0.52 -10.18 -2.08
CA GLN A 65 -0.41 -11.20 -1.58
C GLN A 65 -1.04 -11.99 -2.74
N ALA A 66 -1.50 -11.29 -3.77
CA ALA A 66 -2.12 -11.91 -4.95
C ALA A 66 -1.13 -12.73 -5.79
N ALA A 67 0.16 -12.39 -5.76
CA ALA A 67 1.21 -13.14 -6.46
C ALA A 67 1.57 -14.46 -5.76
N GLU A 68 1.22 -14.63 -4.47
CA GLU A 68 1.48 -15.81 -3.62
C GLU A 68 2.94 -16.28 -3.57
N SER A 69 3.85 -15.49 -4.12
CA SER A 69 5.25 -15.81 -4.33
C SER A 69 6.08 -14.53 -4.26
N PRO A 70 7.37 -14.62 -3.94
CA PRO A 70 8.25 -13.46 -3.97
C PRO A 70 8.26 -12.86 -5.37
N VAL A 71 7.65 -11.68 -5.50
CA VAL A 71 7.78 -10.88 -6.71
C VAL A 71 9.26 -10.47 -6.79
N PRO A 72 9.89 -10.48 -7.97
CA PRO A 72 11.22 -9.90 -8.13
C PRO A 72 11.11 -8.37 -8.11
N MET A 73 12.08 -7.73 -7.46
CA MET A 73 12.18 -6.28 -7.46
C MET A 73 12.53 -5.80 -8.89
N SER A 74 11.67 -4.98 -9.48
CA SER A 74 11.88 -4.40 -10.80
C SER A 74 12.32 -2.94 -10.70
N ASP A 75 13.02 -2.46 -11.74
CA ASP A 75 13.36 -1.05 -11.86
C ASP A 75 12.12 -0.17 -11.91
N GLU A 76 11.01 -0.67 -12.45
CA GLU A 76 9.72 0.03 -12.46
C GLU A 76 9.21 0.30 -11.03
N TRP A 77 9.32 -0.68 -10.12
CA TRP A 77 8.97 -0.47 -8.71
C TRP A 77 9.89 0.55 -8.05
N LEU A 78 11.19 0.45 -8.28
CA LEU A 78 12.14 1.41 -7.70
C LEU A 78 11.87 2.82 -8.21
N ASN A 79 11.65 2.96 -9.51
CA ASN A 79 11.35 4.23 -10.16
C ASN A 79 10.01 4.81 -9.70
N HIS A 80 8.98 3.98 -9.48
CA HIS A 80 7.70 4.40 -8.93
C HIS A 80 7.90 5.12 -7.59
N TRP A 81 8.55 4.46 -6.63
CA TRP A 81 8.75 5.03 -5.30
C TRP A 81 9.75 6.19 -5.31
N SER A 82 10.86 6.09 -6.06
CA SER A 82 11.87 7.15 -6.10
C SER A 82 11.35 8.42 -6.77
N ASN A 83 10.53 8.30 -7.83
CA ASN A 83 10.01 9.46 -8.56
C ASN A 83 8.80 10.06 -7.87
N ASP A 84 7.84 9.25 -7.41
CA ASP A 84 6.60 9.75 -6.82
C ASP A 84 6.82 10.33 -5.42
N TYR A 85 7.80 9.80 -4.68
CA TYR A 85 8.05 10.19 -3.28
C TYR A 85 9.41 10.85 -3.05
N SER A 86 10.20 11.09 -4.10
CA SER A 86 11.52 11.74 -4.02
C SER A 86 12.48 11.11 -2.99
N ILE A 87 12.35 9.80 -2.77
CA ILE A 87 13.23 9.03 -1.88
C ILE A 87 14.39 8.41 -2.65
N THR A 88 15.45 8.02 -1.96
CA THR A 88 16.60 7.38 -2.60
C THR A 88 16.24 5.96 -3.07
N ASN A 89 16.99 5.44 -4.04
CA ASN A 89 16.82 4.05 -4.50
C ASN A 89 17.00 3.04 -3.35
N GLU A 90 17.92 3.30 -2.42
CA GLU A 90 18.12 2.45 -1.23
C GLU A 90 16.87 2.43 -0.34
N GLN A 91 16.28 3.59 -0.09
CA GLN A 91 15.02 3.70 0.67
C GLN A 91 13.87 2.98 -0.06
N ALA A 92 13.77 3.13 -1.38
CA ALA A 92 12.77 2.43 -2.19
C ALA A 92 12.97 0.90 -2.14
N GLN A 93 14.20 0.42 -2.19
CA GLN A 93 14.52 -1.01 -2.03
C GLN A 93 14.12 -1.54 -0.65
N ASP A 94 14.36 -0.76 0.40
CA ASP A 94 14.00 -1.17 1.75
C ASP A 94 12.48 -1.13 1.97
N LEU A 95 11.78 -0.14 1.44
CA LEU A 95 10.30 -0.11 1.42
C LEU A 95 9.73 -1.33 0.69
N TYR A 96 10.33 -1.69 -0.44
CA TYR A 96 9.97 -2.89 -1.18
C TYR A 96 10.08 -4.16 -0.31
N LYS A 97 11.19 -4.33 0.41
CA LYS A 97 11.39 -5.49 1.31
C LYS A 97 10.34 -5.51 2.43
N VAL A 98 10.00 -4.35 2.99
CA VAL A 98 8.96 -4.23 4.01
C VAL A 98 7.60 -4.65 3.44
N ALA A 99 7.21 -4.12 2.28
CA ALA A 99 5.96 -4.48 1.61
C ALA A 99 5.92 -5.99 1.26
N LEU A 100 7.03 -6.55 0.77
CA LEU A 100 7.15 -7.97 0.45
C LEU A 100 6.97 -8.85 1.69
N ARG A 101 7.55 -8.44 2.83
CA ARG A 101 7.40 -9.16 4.10
C ARG A 101 5.94 -9.25 4.52
N PHE A 102 5.21 -8.13 4.50
CA PHE A 102 3.78 -8.12 4.84
C PHE A 102 2.92 -8.80 3.77
N GLY A 103 3.34 -8.74 2.50
CA GLY A 103 2.67 -9.38 1.38
C GLY A 103 2.72 -10.91 1.45
N LEU A 104 3.84 -11.46 1.90
CA LEU A 104 4.06 -12.91 2.03
C LEU A 104 3.78 -13.46 3.43
N GLN A 105 3.45 -12.60 4.39
CA GLN A 105 3.09 -13.03 5.73
C GLN A 105 1.80 -13.85 5.66
N ARG A 106 1.93 -15.18 5.86
CA ARG A 106 0.78 -16.08 5.96
C ARG A 106 -0.06 -15.67 7.18
N ARG A 107 -1.36 -15.47 6.93
CA ARG A 107 -2.37 -15.23 7.97
C ARG A 107 -2.55 -16.46 8.85
#